data_AF-A0A945AI24-F1
#
_entry.id   AF-A0A945AI24-F1
#
_cell.length_a   1.000
_cell.length_b   1.000
_cell.length_c   1.000
_cell.angle_alpha   90.00
_cell.angle_beta   90.00
_cell.angle_gamma   90.00
#
_symmetry.space_group_name_H-M   'P 1'
#
loop_
_entity.id
_entity.type
_entity.pdbx_description
1 polymer ?
#
loop_
_entity_poly.entity_id
_entity_poly.type
_entity_poly.pdbx_seq_one_letter_code
_entity_poly.pdbx_strand_id
1 'polypeptide(L)'
;MTEANGVSEKELAVIPMTDEQKFFFDLKGWITLPAVLSEEDIEAMKADVYGGAKNSYEGHLQRLLDHPAIVGILSEILTEDPFVRDDLYGFRCEASFNTVRPSGWLTQERRDQGMPHVVRPPQQANAMRYQVAGGKIFSGLTRVVWELEPVKSGQGATSFLSGSHKAHFNYGGPNRYQPSIGGSPWEDSMRAAMEDYSCPAGSVVIFSESLVHAANDWTNPDNARCAVFNCYNSIWAQWHRTNLSHGIIEKMPKKRQSLFRGTWALGGNQEYSLENRAL
;
A
#
# COMPACT_ATOMS: atom_id res chain seq x y z
N MET A 1 -12.69 -40.15 -7.36
CA MET A 1 -11.91 -39.56 -6.26
C MET A 1 -10.71 -38.92 -6.91
N THR A 2 -10.77 -37.62 -7.14
CA THR A 2 -9.68 -36.83 -7.73
C THR A 2 -9.09 -36.02 -6.60
N GLU A 3 -7.85 -36.35 -6.24
CA GLU A 3 -7.08 -35.68 -5.20
C GLU A 3 -6.76 -34.25 -5.66
N ALA A 4 -7.20 -33.27 -4.87
CA ALA A 4 -6.78 -31.89 -5.02
C ALA A 4 -5.36 -31.77 -4.45
N ASN A 5 -4.39 -31.49 -5.32
CA ASN A 5 -3.04 -31.09 -4.94
C ASN A 5 -3.12 -29.73 -4.21
N GLY A 6 -3.27 -29.78 -2.89
CA GLY A 6 -3.02 -28.64 -2.02
C GLY A 6 -1.51 -28.41 -1.95
N VAL A 7 -1.01 -27.42 -2.69
CA VAL A 7 0.31 -26.87 -2.42
C VAL A 7 0.26 -26.29 -1.02
N SER A 8 0.96 -26.93 -0.08
CA SER A 8 1.20 -26.40 1.25
C SER A 8 1.94 -25.07 1.08
N GLU A 9 1.23 -23.95 1.26
CA GLU A 9 1.88 -22.67 1.54
C GLU A 9 2.69 -22.88 2.83
N LYS A 10 4.02 -23.01 2.70
CA LYS A 10 4.92 -22.98 3.86
C LYS A 10 4.67 -21.63 4.54
N GLU A 11 4.14 -21.65 5.75
CA GLU A 11 3.93 -20.44 6.54
C GLU A 11 5.32 -19.86 6.87
N LEU A 12 5.75 -18.92 6.05
CA LEU A 12 7.02 -18.22 6.21
C LEU A 12 6.91 -17.33 7.45
N ALA A 13 7.94 -17.35 8.29
CA ALA A 13 7.98 -16.53 9.50
C ALA A 13 7.87 -15.04 9.15
N VAL A 14 7.05 -14.31 9.91
CA VAL A 14 6.93 -12.85 9.81
C VAL A 14 8.29 -12.22 10.03
N ILE A 15 8.66 -11.28 9.15
CA ILE A 15 9.90 -10.53 9.24
C ILE A 15 9.62 -9.21 9.97
N PRO A 16 10.20 -8.95 11.15
CA PRO A 16 9.99 -7.70 11.88
C PRO A 16 10.51 -6.48 11.11
N MET A 17 9.89 -5.32 11.34
CA MET A 17 10.43 -4.04 10.90
C MET A 17 11.75 -3.76 11.63
N THR A 18 12.80 -3.43 10.90
CA THR A 18 14.10 -3.09 11.52
C THR A 18 14.10 -1.66 12.05
N ASP A 19 15.00 -1.35 12.99
CA ASP A 19 15.17 0.02 13.50
C ASP A 19 15.53 1.01 12.39
N GLU A 20 16.34 0.58 11.41
CA GLU A 20 16.67 1.39 10.23
C GLU A 20 15.44 1.68 9.37
N GLN A 21 14.63 0.66 9.08
CA GLN A 21 13.37 0.83 8.35
C GLN A 21 12.43 1.77 9.11
N LYS A 22 12.31 1.60 10.43
CA LYS A 22 11.47 2.44 11.29
C LYS A 22 11.93 3.89 11.27
N PHE A 23 13.24 4.12 11.37
CA PHE A 23 13.84 5.45 11.28
C PHE A 23 13.57 6.11 9.93
N PHE A 24 13.82 5.42 8.82
CA PHE A 24 13.62 6.00 7.48
C PHE A 24 12.14 6.17 7.13
N PHE A 25 11.26 5.27 7.57
CA PHE A 25 9.83 5.46 7.42
C PHE A 25 9.34 6.67 8.22
N ASP A 26 9.82 6.87 9.44
CA ASP A 26 9.49 8.07 10.21
C ASP A 26 10.04 9.34 9.56
N LEU A 27 11.29 9.32 9.09
CA LEU A 27 11.94 10.46 8.46
C LEU A 27 11.26 10.85 7.14
N LYS A 28 11.08 9.89 6.24
CA LYS A 28 10.65 10.13 4.85
C LYS A 28 9.15 9.93 4.62
N GLY A 29 8.51 9.07 5.41
CA GLY A 29 7.12 8.64 5.20
C GLY A 29 6.98 7.47 4.22
N TRP A 30 8.11 6.93 3.74
CA TRP A 30 8.18 5.80 2.82
C TRP A 30 9.50 5.04 2.93
N ILE A 31 9.49 3.77 2.54
CA ILE A 31 10.66 2.88 2.45
C ILE A 31 10.52 1.91 1.26
N THR A 32 11.63 1.31 0.83
CA THR A 32 11.68 0.27 -0.21
C THR A 32 12.35 -0.98 0.35
N LEU A 33 11.77 -2.15 0.06
CA LEU A 33 12.41 -3.45 0.27
C LEU A 33 12.75 -4.05 -1.10
N PRO A 34 14.05 -4.21 -1.43
CA PRO A 34 14.45 -4.71 -2.74
C PRO A 34 14.30 -6.23 -2.86
N ALA A 35 13.90 -6.70 -4.05
CA ALA A 35 13.92 -8.12 -4.46
C ALA A 35 13.32 -9.09 -3.42
N VAL A 36 12.11 -8.77 -2.94
CA VAL A 36 11.41 -9.58 -1.92
C VAL A 36 10.82 -10.85 -2.53
N LEU A 37 10.27 -10.75 -3.74
CA LEU A 37 9.63 -11.87 -4.43
C LEU A 37 10.66 -12.74 -5.17
N SER A 38 10.39 -14.03 -5.24
CA SER A 38 11.13 -14.96 -6.08
C SER A 38 10.82 -14.75 -7.57
N GLU A 39 11.71 -15.17 -8.46
CA GLU A 39 11.48 -15.11 -9.91
C GLU A 39 10.21 -15.88 -10.32
N GLU A 40 9.96 -17.04 -9.69
CA GLU A 40 8.75 -17.85 -9.92
C GLU A 40 7.48 -17.08 -9.53
N ASP A 41 7.47 -16.43 -8.36
CA ASP A 41 6.32 -15.62 -7.93
C ASP A 41 6.11 -14.41 -8.84
N ILE A 42 7.20 -13.73 -9.23
CA ILE A 42 7.13 -12.57 -10.14
C ILE A 42 6.45 -12.97 -11.45
N GLU A 43 6.89 -14.06 -12.08
CA GLU A 43 6.34 -14.50 -13.37
C GLU A 43 4.89 -15.00 -13.24
N ALA A 44 4.55 -15.74 -12.18
CA ALA A 44 3.16 -16.16 -11.93
C ALA A 44 2.22 -14.95 -11.72
N MET A 45 2.66 -13.95 -10.95
CA MET A 45 1.88 -12.74 -10.67
C MET A 45 1.75 -11.85 -11.91
N LYS A 46 2.80 -11.72 -12.72
CA LYS A 46 2.73 -11.04 -14.01
C LYS A 46 1.74 -11.74 -14.94
N ALA A 47 1.78 -13.07 -15.03
CA ALA A 47 0.83 -13.83 -15.83
C ALA A 47 -0.62 -13.54 -15.43
N ASP A 48 -0.91 -13.42 -14.13
CA ASP A 48 -2.26 -13.04 -13.65
C ASP A 48 -2.63 -11.60 -14.06
N VAL A 49 -1.72 -10.63 -13.86
CA VAL A 49 -1.99 -9.21 -14.21
C VAL A 49 -2.22 -9.06 -15.71
N TYR A 50 -1.33 -9.61 -16.55
CA TYR A 50 -1.47 -9.56 -18.01
C TYR A 50 -2.63 -10.44 -18.52
N GLY A 51 -3.01 -11.48 -17.77
CA GLY A 51 -4.19 -12.31 -18.00
C GLY A 51 -5.52 -11.62 -17.64
N GLY A 52 -5.48 -10.43 -17.03
CA GLY A 52 -6.64 -9.59 -16.81
C GLY A 52 -7.11 -9.46 -15.36
N ALA A 53 -6.41 -10.07 -14.40
CA ALA A 53 -6.65 -9.83 -12.97
C ALA A 53 -6.58 -8.33 -12.67
N LYS A 54 -7.38 -7.83 -11.74
CA LYS A 54 -7.49 -6.38 -11.47
C LYS A 54 -6.92 -5.95 -10.14
N ASN A 55 -6.69 -6.89 -9.22
CA ASN A 55 -6.31 -6.59 -7.85
C ASN A 55 -5.71 -7.84 -7.16
N SER A 56 -5.21 -7.65 -5.95
CA SER A 56 -4.61 -8.71 -5.12
C SER A 56 -5.62 -9.72 -4.57
N TYR A 57 -6.90 -9.68 -4.93
CA TYR A 57 -7.89 -10.67 -4.48
C TYR A 57 -8.00 -11.86 -5.44
N GLU A 58 -7.21 -11.85 -6.52
CA GLU A 58 -7.30 -12.80 -7.63
C GLU A 58 -6.00 -13.58 -7.80
N GLY A 59 -6.10 -14.88 -8.07
CA GLY A 59 -4.96 -15.73 -8.41
C GLY A 59 -3.80 -15.71 -7.39
N HIS A 60 -2.58 -15.73 -7.93
CA HIS A 60 -1.33 -15.68 -7.17
C HIS A 60 -1.12 -14.33 -6.47
N LEU A 61 -1.80 -13.27 -6.92
CA LEU A 61 -1.71 -11.94 -6.30
C LEU A 61 -2.23 -11.93 -4.85
N GLN A 62 -3.05 -12.90 -4.44
CA GLN A 62 -3.48 -13.04 -3.04
C GLN A 62 -2.31 -13.20 -2.06
N ARG A 63 -1.17 -13.76 -2.50
CA ARG A 63 0.05 -13.88 -1.69
C ARG A 63 0.65 -12.52 -1.30
N LEU A 64 0.33 -11.46 -2.06
CA LEU A 64 0.81 -10.10 -1.81
C LEU A 64 0.05 -9.37 -0.69
N LEU A 65 -1.13 -9.86 -0.30
CA LEU A 65 -1.97 -9.22 0.71
C LEU A 65 -1.35 -9.28 2.10
N ASP A 66 -0.60 -10.33 2.37
CA ASP A 66 -0.03 -10.64 3.67
C ASP A 66 1.34 -11.33 3.57
N HIS A 67 2.13 -10.95 2.57
CA HIS A 67 3.50 -11.45 2.42
C HIS A 67 4.31 -11.19 3.71
N PRO A 68 5.09 -12.17 4.22
CA PRO A 68 5.79 -12.04 5.51
C PRO A 68 6.70 -10.81 5.64
N ALA A 69 7.28 -10.36 4.53
CA ALA A 69 8.11 -9.16 4.47
C ALA A 69 7.37 -7.84 4.76
N ILE A 70 6.05 -7.80 4.53
CA ILE A 70 5.24 -6.60 4.82
C ILE A 70 4.48 -6.73 6.14
N VAL A 71 4.18 -7.95 6.59
CA VAL A 71 3.35 -8.19 7.79
C VAL A 71 3.98 -7.56 9.03
N GLY A 72 5.29 -7.71 9.26
CA GLY A 72 5.94 -7.11 10.42
C GLY A 72 5.95 -5.58 10.38
N ILE A 73 6.14 -4.99 9.19
CA ILE A 73 6.06 -3.54 8.99
C ILE A 73 4.65 -3.02 9.24
N LEU A 74 3.64 -3.64 8.63
CA LEU A 74 2.24 -3.26 8.82
C LEU A 74 1.83 -3.41 10.28
N SER A 75 2.28 -4.46 10.97
CA SER A 75 2.00 -4.64 12.40
C SER A 75 2.63 -3.53 13.24
N GLU A 76 3.89 -3.16 12.95
CA GLU A 76 4.58 -2.07 13.66
C GLU A 76 3.87 -0.71 13.52
N ILE A 77 3.36 -0.40 12.32
CA ILE A 77 2.83 0.96 12.01
C ILE A 77 1.29 1.07 12.04
N LEU A 78 0.54 -0.04 12.13
CA LEU A 78 -0.94 -0.06 12.12
C LEU A 78 -1.57 -0.76 13.32
N THR A 79 -0.81 -1.55 14.08
CA THR A 79 -1.35 -2.44 15.12
C THR A 79 -0.74 -2.17 16.47
N GLU A 80 -1.56 -2.04 17.52
CA GLU A 80 -1.11 -1.95 18.91
C GLU A 80 -0.81 -3.33 19.50
N ASP A 81 0.15 -3.42 20.42
CA ASP A 81 0.69 -4.67 20.95
C ASP A 81 -0.39 -5.64 21.47
N PRO A 82 -1.46 -5.20 22.19
CA PRO A 82 -2.53 -6.10 22.63
C PRO A 82 -3.34 -6.75 21.49
N PHE A 83 -3.20 -6.28 20.25
CA PHE A 83 -3.93 -6.75 19.07
C PHE A 83 -3.05 -7.49 18.07
N VAL A 84 -1.76 -7.69 18.38
CA VAL A 84 -0.87 -8.57 17.62
C VAL A 84 -1.19 -10.01 18.02
N ARG A 85 -1.60 -10.84 17.06
CA ARG A 85 -1.94 -12.25 17.29
C ARG A 85 -1.44 -13.13 16.16
N ASP A 86 -1.28 -14.42 16.46
CA ASP A 86 -0.83 -15.40 15.47
C ASP A 86 -1.93 -15.84 14.51
N ASP A 87 -3.18 -15.82 14.98
CA ASP A 87 -4.36 -16.35 14.28
C ASP A 87 -5.07 -15.32 13.38
N LEU A 88 -4.80 -14.03 13.55
CA LEU A 88 -5.35 -12.94 12.73
C LEU A 88 -4.41 -11.74 12.61
N TYR A 89 -4.66 -10.88 11.63
CA TYR A 89 -3.91 -9.63 11.46
C TYR A 89 -4.52 -8.51 12.29
N GLY A 90 -3.70 -7.74 13.02
CA GLY A 90 -4.13 -6.55 13.75
C GLY A 90 -4.33 -5.30 12.89
N PHE A 91 -4.37 -5.46 11.57
CA PHE A 91 -4.62 -4.45 10.56
C PHE A 91 -5.59 -5.00 9.51
N ARG A 92 -6.06 -4.13 8.62
CA ARG A 92 -7.04 -4.48 7.58
C ARG A 92 -6.59 -4.00 6.20
N CYS A 93 -6.99 -4.71 5.16
CA CYS A 93 -6.79 -4.30 3.76
C CYS A 93 -8.08 -3.63 3.27
N GLU A 94 -7.99 -2.39 2.79
CA GLU A 94 -9.17 -1.62 2.39
C GLU A 94 -9.44 -1.64 0.90
N ALA A 95 -8.38 -1.64 0.12
CA ALA A 95 -8.43 -1.49 -1.31
C ALA A 95 -7.22 -2.15 -1.96
N SER A 96 -7.45 -2.72 -3.14
CA SER A 96 -6.41 -3.25 -3.98
C SER A 96 -6.72 -2.98 -5.44
N PHE A 97 -5.70 -2.63 -6.21
CA PHE A 97 -5.77 -2.49 -7.67
C PHE A 97 -4.38 -2.71 -8.27
N ASN A 98 -4.31 -3.07 -9.54
CA ASN A 98 -3.05 -3.10 -10.29
C ASN A 98 -3.04 -2.05 -11.40
N THR A 99 -1.85 -1.75 -11.90
CA THR A 99 -1.64 -0.89 -13.06
C THR A 99 -0.57 -1.47 -13.96
N VAL A 100 -0.83 -1.47 -15.26
CA VAL A 100 0.17 -1.69 -16.30
C VAL A 100 0.34 -0.37 -17.05
N ARG A 101 1.57 0.15 -17.10
CA ARG A 101 1.91 1.37 -17.84
C ARG A 101 2.91 1.00 -18.94
N PRO A 102 2.50 0.94 -20.22
CA PRO A 102 3.42 0.67 -21.31
C PRO A 102 4.49 1.77 -21.44
N SER A 103 5.60 1.49 -22.13
CA SER A 103 6.59 2.51 -22.49
C SER A 103 5.91 3.71 -23.18
N GLY A 104 6.16 4.91 -22.68
CA GLY A 104 5.57 6.16 -23.20
C GLY A 104 4.17 6.47 -22.65
N TRP A 105 3.67 5.71 -21.68
CA TRP A 105 2.40 5.99 -21.01
C TRP A 105 2.43 7.37 -20.32
N LEU A 106 1.38 8.16 -20.53
CA LEU A 106 1.30 9.54 -20.06
C LEU A 106 0.29 9.67 -18.92
N THR A 107 0.65 10.46 -17.90
CA THR A 107 -0.24 10.77 -16.77
C THR A 107 -1.54 11.43 -17.18
N GLN A 108 -1.59 12.09 -18.34
CA GLN A 108 -2.81 12.64 -18.96
C GLN A 108 -3.91 11.59 -19.17
N GLU A 109 -3.55 10.31 -19.26
CA GLU A 109 -4.49 9.19 -19.31
C GLU A 109 -5.23 8.97 -17.97
N ARG A 110 -4.77 9.59 -16.88
CA ARG A 110 -5.42 9.58 -15.56
C ARG A 110 -6.32 10.79 -15.36
N ARG A 111 -7.38 10.59 -14.57
CA ARG A 111 -8.27 11.67 -14.10
C ARG A 111 -7.53 12.78 -13.34
N ASP A 112 -6.53 12.41 -12.54
CA ASP A 112 -5.74 13.35 -11.72
C ASP A 112 -4.53 13.94 -12.46
N GLN A 113 -4.27 13.49 -13.70
CA GLN A 113 -3.13 13.94 -14.53
C GLN A 113 -1.78 13.86 -13.81
N GLY A 114 -1.62 12.93 -12.84
CA GLY A 114 -0.38 12.82 -12.06
C GLY A 114 -0.11 13.97 -11.10
N MET A 115 -1.12 14.80 -10.78
CA MET A 115 -0.99 15.89 -9.82
C MET A 115 -0.55 15.36 -8.43
N PRO A 116 0.54 15.89 -7.84
CA PRO A 116 0.94 15.50 -6.50
C PRO A 116 -0.14 15.82 -5.48
N HIS A 117 -0.53 14.79 -4.73
CA HIS A 117 -1.70 14.81 -3.87
C HIS A 117 -1.45 14.13 -2.53
N VAL A 118 -2.37 14.38 -1.61
CA VAL A 118 -2.30 13.90 -0.22
C VAL A 118 -3.70 13.82 0.37
N VAL A 119 -3.93 12.88 1.28
CA VAL A 119 -5.21 12.75 1.96
C VAL A 119 -5.36 13.85 3.03
N ARG A 120 -6.43 14.66 2.90
CA ARG A 120 -6.90 15.66 3.88
C ARG A 120 -5.80 16.61 4.40
N PRO A 121 -5.14 17.43 3.56
CA PRO A 121 -4.10 18.34 4.02
C PRO A 121 -4.62 19.55 4.83
N PRO A 122 -3.74 20.25 5.57
CA PRO A 122 -2.50 19.72 6.15
C PRO A 122 -2.83 18.59 7.14
N GLN A 123 -2.42 17.36 6.84
CA GLN A 123 -2.61 16.09 7.54
C GLN A 123 -3.69 16.09 8.66
N GLN A 124 -4.95 16.27 8.26
CA GLN A 124 -6.15 16.33 9.11
C GLN A 124 -6.99 15.04 9.07
N ALA A 125 -6.45 13.95 8.51
CA ALA A 125 -7.12 12.66 8.47
C ALA A 125 -7.12 11.97 9.86
N ASN A 126 -7.61 12.63 10.92
CA ASN A 126 -7.43 12.28 12.35
C ASN A 126 -7.15 10.79 12.65
N ALA A 127 -8.13 9.89 12.46
CA ALA A 127 -7.99 8.47 12.81
C ALA A 127 -6.96 7.68 11.96
N MET A 128 -6.50 8.28 10.86
CA MET A 128 -5.58 7.71 9.87
C MET A 128 -4.32 8.54 9.67
N ARG A 129 -4.21 9.68 10.37
CA ARG A 129 -3.09 10.62 10.26
C ARG A 129 -1.81 9.92 10.71
N TYR A 130 -0.70 10.24 10.05
CA TYR A 130 0.62 9.90 10.56
C TYR A 130 0.91 10.58 11.91
N GLN A 131 1.24 9.79 12.92
CA GLN A 131 1.74 10.28 14.20
C GLN A 131 2.67 9.26 14.85
N VAL A 132 3.56 9.76 15.71
CA VAL A 132 4.34 8.93 16.63
C VAL A 132 3.96 9.30 18.04
N ALA A 133 3.54 8.31 18.83
CA ALA A 133 3.19 8.49 20.23
C ALA A 133 3.65 7.26 21.02
N GLY A 134 4.24 7.47 22.19
CA GLY A 134 4.73 6.36 23.04
C GLY A 134 5.77 5.46 22.37
N GLY A 135 6.59 5.97 21.45
CA GLY A 135 7.59 5.18 20.71
C GLY A 135 7.03 4.32 19.57
N LYS A 136 5.74 4.49 19.24
CA LYS A 136 5.05 3.72 18.20
C LYS A 136 4.55 4.62 17.07
N ILE A 137 4.66 4.12 15.85
CA ILE A 137 4.15 4.78 14.64
C ILE A 137 2.69 4.39 14.47
N PHE A 138 1.86 5.37 14.14
CA PHE A 138 0.49 5.17 13.68
C PHE A 138 0.37 5.81 12.31
N SER A 139 0.21 5.00 11.26
CA SER A 139 0.15 5.47 9.87
C SER A 139 -1.02 4.81 9.14
N GLY A 140 -2.24 5.25 9.43
CA GLY A 140 -3.40 4.82 8.66
C GLY A 140 -3.28 5.19 7.18
N LEU A 141 -4.06 4.52 6.33
CA LEU A 141 -3.97 4.61 4.88
C LEU A 141 -2.53 4.41 4.38
N THR A 142 -1.87 3.35 4.83
CA THR A 142 -0.56 2.99 4.30
C THR A 142 -0.72 2.21 3.01
N ARG A 143 0.01 2.61 1.96
CA ARG A 143 0.10 1.91 0.69
C ARG A 143 1.28 0.96 0.69
N VAL A 144 1.06 -0.20 0.10
CA VAL A 144 2.08 -1.18 -0.26
C VAL A 144 2.01 -1.37 -1.77
N VAL A 145 3.11 -1.08 -2.46
CA VAL A 145 3.22 -1.15 -3.93
C VAL A 145 4.25 -2.18 -4.28
N TRP A 146 3.80 -3.29 -4.86
CA TRP A 146 4.66 -4.33 -5.40
C TRP A 146 5.03 -3.98 -6.83
N GLU A 147 6.33 -3.85 -7.12
CA GLU A 147 6.84 -3.66 -8.47
C GLU A 147 7.22 -5.03 -9.04
N LEU A 148 6.44 -5.52 -10.00
CA LEU A 148 6.69 -6.82 -10.64
C LEU A 148 7.70 -6.72 -11.80
N GLU A 149 8.13 -5.51 -12.14
CA GLU A 149 9.14 -5.21 -13.16
C GLU A 149 10.21 -4.30 -12.56
N PRO A 150 11.43 -4.26 -13.12
CA PRO A 150 12.44 -3.30 -12.70
C PRO A 150 11.97 -1.86 -12.87
N VAL A 151 12.30 -1.02 -11.89
CA VAL A 151 12.02 0.40 -11.89
C VAL A 151 13.34 1.16 -11.77
N LYS A 152 13.48 2.21 -12.58
CA LYS A 152 14.62 3.14 -12.52
C LYS A 152 14.11 4.52 -12.11
N SER A 153 14.83 5.13 -11.17
CA SER A 153 14.62 6.51 -10.76
C SER A 153 14.68 7.44 -11.97
N GLY A 154 13.83 8.46 -11.99
CA GLY A 154 13.65 9.39 -13.09
C GLY A 154 12.81 8.86 -14.26
N GLN A 155 12.26 7.64 -14.19
CA GLN A 155 11.54 7.02 -15.31
C GLN A 155 10.05 6.74 -15.08
N GLY A 156 9.43 7.37 -14.09
CA GLY A 156 7.96 7.37 -13.99
C GLY A 156 7.37 6.51 -12.86
N ALA A 157 8.20 6.08 -11.93
CA ALA A 157 7.74 5.41 -10.71
C ALA A 157 6.80 6.30 -9.88
N THR A 158 6.29 5.79 -8.76
CA THR A 158 5.66 6.69 -7.78
C THR A 158 6.73 7.61 -7.20
N SER A 159 6.44 8.90 -7.08
CA SER A 159 7.34 9.87 -6.43
C SER A 159 6.71 10.45 -5.17
N PHE A 160 7.55 10.98 -4.28
CA PHE A 160 7.20 11.38 -2.92
C PHE A 160 7.88 12.68 -2.55
N LEU A 161 7.15 13.60 -1.93
CA LEU A 161 7.78 14.72 -1.21
C LEU A 161 8.09 14.25 0.21
N SER A 162 9.29 13.70 0.43
CA SER A 162 9.69 13.11 1.70
C SER A 162 9.48 14.06 2.89
N GLY A 163 9.01 13.53 4.01
CA GLY A 163 8.77 14.31 5.24
C GLY A 163 7.44 15.07 5.25
N SER A 164 6.76 15.20 4.11
CA SER A 164 5.50 15.95 4.03
C SER A 164 4.36 15.32 4.82
N HIS A 165 4.44 14.03 5.20
CA HIS A 165 3.50 13.35 6.09
C HIS A 165 3.45 13.93 7.50
N LYS A 166 4.44 14.74 7.89
CA LYS A 166 4.48 15.48 9.16
C LYS A 166 4.15 16.97 9.01
N ALA A 167 3.78 17.42 7.80
CA ALA A 167 3.49 18.83 7.58
C ALA A 167 2.25 19.28 8.37
N HIS A 168 2.34 20.43 9.04
CA HIS A 168 1.22 21.05 9.75
C HIS A 168 0.81 22.40 9.17
N PHE A 169 1.53 22.85 8.15
CA PHE A 169 1.30 24.11 7.46
C PHE A 169 0.80 23.83 6.04
N ASN A 170 -0.01 24.74 5.50
CA ASN A 170 -0.53 24.64 4.14
C ASN A 170 0.61 24.74 3.12
N TYR A 171 0.47 24.04 1.99
CA TYR A 171 1.45 24.03 0.89
C TYR A 171 1.37 25.27 0.00
N GLY A 172 0.89 26.42 0.51
CA GLY A 172 0.80 27.68 -0.23
C GLY A 172 -0.35 27.80 -1.22
N GLY A 173 -1.15 26.75 -1.42
CA GLY A 173 -2.31 26.77 -2.30
C GLY A 173 -3.46 27.67 -1.80
N PRO A 174 -4.35 28.14 -2.69
CA PRO A 174 -5.43 29.07 -2.36
C PRO A 174 -6.49 28.47 -1.42
N ASN A 175 -6.58 27.14 -1.35
CA ASN A 175 -7.50 26.42 -0.47
C ASN A 175 -6.73 25.45 0.44
N ARG A 176 -6.75 25.72 1.74
CA ARG A 176 -6.08 24.88 2.76
C ARG A 176 -6.58 23.44 2.86
N TYR A 177 -7.73 23.11 2.28
CA TYR A 177 -8.32 21.77 2.28
C TYR A 177 -8.18 21.05 0.93
N GLN A 178 -7.57 21.69 -0.06
CA GLN A 178 -7.37 21.09 -1.37
C GLN A 178 -6.41 19.90 -1.23
N PRO A 179 -6.80 18.68 -1.65
CA PRO A 179 -6.00 17.47 -1.46
C PRO A 179 -4.85 17.34 -2.47
N SER A 180 -4.28 18.46 -2.91
CA SER A 180 -3.17 18.51 -3.86
C SER A 180 -2.39 19.81 -3.73
N ILE A 181 -1.18 19.81 -4.28
CA ILE A 181 -0.34 21.02 -4.35
C ILE A 181 -0.75 21.97 -5.48
N GLY A 182 -1.73 21.59 -6.31
CA GLY A 182 -2.12 22.32 -7.51
C GLY A 182 -2.53 23.76 -7.22
N GLY A 183 -1.97 24.72 -7.97
CA GLY A 183 -2.24 26.14 -7.78
C GLY A 183 -1.49 26.77 -6.60
N SER A 184 -0.59 26.03 -5.96
CA SER A 184 0.42 26.62 -5.08
C SER A 184 1.45 27.41 -5.90
N PRO A 185 1.89 28.59 -5.43
CA PRO A 185 3.02 29.30 -6.03
C PRO A 185 4.36 28.56 -5.85
N TRP A 186 4.39 27.47 -5.07
CA TRP A 186 5.58 26.65 -4.82
C TRP A 186 5.53 25.31 -5.54
N GLU A 187 4.53 25.06 -6.41
CA GLU A 187 4.33 23.78 -7.07
C GLU A 187 5.60 23.25 -7.75
N ASP A 188 6.27 24.08 -8.57
CA ASP A 188 7.50 23.70 -9.27
C ASP A 188 8.63 23.32 -8.31
N SER A 189 8.81 24.11 -7.24
CA SER A 189 9.83 23.84 -6.22
C SER A 189 9.54 22.56 -5.43
N MET A 190 8.27 22.26 -5.16
CA MET A 190 7.86 21.03 -4.50
C MET A 190 8.06 19.82 -5.41
N ARG A 191 7.70 19.93 -6.71
CA ARG A 191 7.96 18.88 -7.71
C ARG A 191 9.45 18.58 -7.85
N ALA A 192 10.29 19.62 -7.91
CA ALA A 192 11.74 19.48 -7.99
C ALA A 192 12.35 18.81 -6.74
N ALA A 193 11.68 18.92 -5.59
CA ALA A 193 12.08 18.30 -4.33
C ALA A 193 11.50 16.88 -4.13
N MET A 194 10.66 16.39 -5.05
CA MET A 194 10.14 15.03 -4.94
C MET A 194 11.24 14.01 -5.25
N GLU A 195 11.32 12.98 -4.41
CA GLU A 195 12.18 11.81 -4.58
C GLU A 195 11.39 10.66 -5.22
N ASP A 196 12.08 9.80 -5.95
CA ASP A 196 11.56 8.50 -6.40
C ASP A 196 12.60 7.40 -6.09
N TYR A 197 12.42 6.21 -6.68
CA TYR A 197 13.21 5.03 -6.33
C TYR A 197 13.64 4.24 -7.56
N SER A 198 14.74 3.51 -7.42
CA SER A 198 15.12 2.41 -8.31
C SER A 198 15.03 1.09 -7.55
N CYS A 199 14.52 0.05 -8.18
CA CYS A 199 14.47 -1.28 -7.57
C CYS A 199 14.40 -2.38 -8.64
N PRO A 200 14.92 -3.58 -8.35
CA PRO A 200 14.70 -4.75 -9.21
C PRO A 200 13.23 -5.21 -9.18
N ALA A 201 12.84 -6.07 -10.11
CA ALA A 201 11.55 -6.76 -10.06
C ALA A 201 11.39 -7.52 -8.73
N GLY A 202 10.14 -7.63 -8.26
CA GLY A 202 9.81 -8.27 -6.98
C GLY A 202 10.07 -7.40 -5.76
N SER A 203 10.40 -6.13 -5.94
CA SER A 203 10.57 -5.18 -4.82
C SER A 203 9.24 -4.63 -4.35
N VAL A 204 9.20 -4.09 -3.14
CA VAL A 204 8.01 -3.46 -2.57
C VAL A 204 8.33 -2.07 -1.99
N VAL A 205 7.46 -1.10 -2.28
CA VAL A 205 7.50 0.24 -1.70
C VAL A 205 6.33 0.42 -0.74
N ILE A 206 6.61 0.91 0.45
CA ILE A 206 5.62 1.12 1.50
C ILE A 206 5.62 2.60 1.86
N PHE A 207 4.46 3.27 1.80
CA PHE A 207 4.36 4.70 2.08
C PHE A 207 3.04 5.09 2.74
N SER A 208 3.06 6.16 3.55
CA SER A 208 1.85 6.74 4.14
C SER A 208 1.09 7.60 3.13
N GLU A 209 -0.24 7.47 2.99
CA GLU A 209 -1.07 8.41 2.21
C GLU A 209 -1.15 9.81 2.82
N SER A 210 -0.64 9.98 4.05
CA SER A 210 -0.36 11.31 4.61
C SER A 210 0.78 12.01 3.87
N LEU A 211 1.58 11.30 3.06
CA LEU A 211 2.68 11.86 2.27
C LEU A 211 2.14 12.46 0.97
N VAL A 212 2.65 13.63 0.57
CA VAL A 212 2.42 14.14 -0.79
C VAL A 212 3.14 13.22 -1.78
N HIS A 213 2.38 12.65 -2.70
CA HIS A 213 2.88 11.67 -3.66
C HIS A 213 2.23 11.84 -5.03
N ALA A 214 2.85 11.29 -6.06
CA ALA A 214 2.38 11.42 -7.44
C ALA A 214 2.61 10.17 -8.29
N ALA A 215 1.76 10.03 -9.31
CA ALA A 215 2.07 9.21 -10.47
C ALA A 215 2.78 10.07 -11.51
N ASN A 216 3.76 9.50 -12.19
CA ASN A 216 4.57 10.17 -13.20
C ASN A 216 4.45 9.47 -14.55
N ASP A 217 4.82 10.17 -15.62
CA ASP A 217 4.87 9.62 -16.98
C ASP A 217 5.87 8.47 -17.02
N TRP A 218 5.50 7.34 -17.62
CA TRP A 218 6.37 6.18 -17.70
C TRP A 218 7.27 6.27 -18.93
N THR A 219 8.53 6.66 -18.72
CA THR A 219 9.48 6.97 -19.79
C THR A 219 10.53 5.88 -20.00
N ASN A 220 10.47 4.78 -19.25
CA ASN A 220 11.37 3.65 -19.43
C ASN A 220 11.08 2.93 -20.76
N PRO A 221 12.05 2.90 -21.71
CA PRO A 221 11.85 2.26 -23.01
C PRO A 221 11.99 0.73 -22.95
N ASP A 222 12.61 0.19 -21.90
CA ASP A 222 13.02 -1.21 -21.84
C ASP A 222 11.88 -2.14 -21.40
N ASN A 223 10.97 -1.64 -20.56
CA ASN A 223 9.86 -2.43 -20.03
C ASN A 223 8.64 -1.57 -19.68
N ALA A 224 7.46 -2.18 -19.68
CA ALA A 224 6.27 -1.60 -19.05
C ALA A 224 6.43 -1.61 -17.52
N ARG A 225 5.79 -0.68 -16.81
CA ARG A 225 5.60 -0.81 -15.37
C ARG A 225 4.45 -1.77 -15.10
N CYS A 226 4.67 -2.78 -14.29
CA CYS A 226 3.63 -3.66 -13.78
C CYS A 226 3.64 -3.59 -12.25
N ALA A 227 2.62 -2.94 -11.67
CA ALA A 227 2.58 -2.65 -10.24
C ALA A 227 1.25 -3.03 -9.60
N VAL A 228 1.30 -3.57 -8.38
CA VAL A 228 0.13 -3.97 -7.60
C VAL A 228 0.08 -3.16 -6.31
N PHE A 229 -1.02 -2.43 -6.11
CA PHE A 229 -1.22 -1.51 -4.99
C PHE A 229 -2.20 -2.11 -4.00
N ASN A 230 -1.82 -2.16 -2.73
CA ASN A 230 -2.68 -2.52 -1.61
C ASN A 230 -2.73 -1.35 -0.62
N CYS A 231 -3.88 -1.13 0.01
CA CYS A 231 -4.08 -0.13 1.05
C CYS A 231 -4.40 -0.79 2.36
N TYR A 232 -3.75 -0.34 3.43
CA TYR A 232 -3.97 -0.88 4.76
C TYR A 232 -4.31 0.21 5.76
N ASN A 233 -5.12 -0.19 6.73
CA ASN A 233 -5.47 0.63 7.88
C ASN A 233 -5.34 -0.16 9.16
N SER A 234 -5.32 0.58 10.26
CA SER A 234 -5.59 -0.01 11.57
C SER A 234 -7.00 -0.60 11.60
N ILE A 235 -7.23 -1.56 12.49
CA ILE A 235 -8.57 -2.14 12.73
C ILE A 235 -9.59 -1.11 13.24
N TRP A 236 -9.13 0.08 13.65
CA TRP A 236 -9.97 1.14 14.21
C TRP A 236 -10.62 2.07 13.17
N ALA A 237 -10.18 2.04 11.91
CA ALA A 237 -10.57 3.05 10.93
C ALA A 237 -10.90 2.43 9.56
N GLN A 238 -11.84 3.05 8.84
CA GLN A 238 -12.18 2.70 7.47
C GLN A 238 -12.33 3.95 6.60
N TRP A 239 -11.65 3.99 5.45
CA TRP A 239 -11.81 5.08 4.48
C TRP A 239 -12.56 4.60 3.24
N HIS A 240 -12.11 3.48 2.68
CA HIS A 240 -12.71 2.91 1.49
C HIS A 240 -13.71 1.83 1.87
N ARG A 241 -14.82 1.78 1.13
CA ARG A 241 -15.69 0.62 1.09
C ARG A 241 -14.99 -0.49 0.31
N THR A 242 -14.77 -1.65 0.93
CA THR A 242 -14.12 -2.76 0.24
C THR A 242 -15.10 -3.38 -0.76
N ASN A 243 -14.78 -3.28 -2.04
CA ASN A 243 -15.57 -3.90 -3.11
C ASN A 243 -15.06 -5.33 -3.39
N LEU A 244 -15.25 -6.23 -2.43
CA LEU A 244 -14.84 -7.63 -2.51
C LEU A 244 -16.01 -8.55 -2.12
N SER A 245 -16.26 -9.58 -2.92
CA SER A 245 -17.36 -10.49 -2.66
C SER A 245 -17.04 -11.43 -1.50
N HIS A 246 -18.06 -11.75 -0.70
CA HIS A 246 -17.91 -12.63 0.45
C HIS A 246 -17.34 -14.00 0.08
N GLY A 247 -17.82 -14.60 -1.02
CA GLY A 247 -17.34 -15.90 -1.48
C GLY A 247 -15.90 -15.92 -1.99
N ILE A 248 -15.29 -14.77 -2.31
CA ILE A 248 -13.84 -14.71 -2.56
C ILE A 248 -13.10 -14.75 -1.22
N ILE A 249 -13.54 -13.99 -0.22
CA ILE A 249 -12.91 -13.94 1.10
C ILE A 249 -12.95 -15.31 1.77
N GLU A 250 -14.09 -16.02 1.75
CA GLU A 250 -14.23 -17.34 2.38
C GLU A 250 -13.27 -18.40 1.82
N LYS A 251 -12.78 -18.24 0.59
CA LYS A 251 -11.81 -19.14 -0.03
C LYS A 251 -10.37 -18.84 0.39
N MET A 252 -10.10 -17.68 0.99
CA MET A 252 -8.78 -17.33 1.50
C MET A 252 -8.47 -18.10 2.80
N PRO A 253 -7.19 -18.31 3.15
CA PRO A 253 -6.80 -18.83 4.45
C PRO A 253 -7.38 -18.02 5.60
N LYS A 254 -7.73 -18.68 6.71
CA LYS A 254 -8.45 -18.06 7.84
C LYS A 254 -7.82 -16.76 8.34
N LYS A 255 -6.50 -16.74 8.52
CA LYS A 255 -5.76 -15.53 8.93
C LYS A 255 -5.95 -14.38 7.94
N ARG A 256 -5.89 -14.63 6.62
CA ARG A 256 -6.09 -13.63 5.55
C ARG A 256 -7.52 -13.11 5.49
N GLN A 257 -8.52 -13.93 5.81
CA GLN A 257 -9.92 -13.48 5.89
C GLN A 257 -10.05 -12.29 6.86
N SER A 258 -9.28 -12.30 7.95
CA SER A 258 -9.30 -11.24 8.96
C SER A 258 -8.95 -9.85 8.40
N LEU A 259 -8.23 -9.74 7.27
CA LEU A 259 -7.94 -8.45 6.62
C LEU A 259 -9.19 -7.68 6.19
N PHE A 260 -10.32 -8.37 6.03
CA PHE A 260 -11.55 -7.82 5.44
C PHE A 260 -12.69 -7.65 6.45
N ARG A 261 -12.39 -7.77 7.74
CA ARG A 261 -13.35 -7.50 8.81
C ARG A 261 -13.59 -6.00 9.01
N GLY A 262 -14.74 -5.67 9.59
CA GLY A 262 -15.16 -4.30 9.90
C GLY A 262 -14.36 -3.69 11.06
N THR A 263 -14.61 -2.41 11.36
CA THR A 263 -13.82 -1.62 12.32
C THR A 263 -14.22 -1.75 13.79
N TRP A 264 -15.11 -2.70 14.10
CA TRP A 264 -15.75 -2.82 15.41
C TRP A 264 -15.05 -3.84 16.32
N ALA A 265 -13.91 -3.53 16.95
CA ALA A 265 -13.20 -4.56 17.73
C ALA A 265 -13.86 -4.92 19.09
N LEU A 266 -14.62 -4.00 19.70
CA LEU A 266 -15.29 -4.20 20.99
C LEU A 266 -16.60 -4.98 20.82
N GLY A 267 -16.56 -6.31 20.85
CA GLY A 267 -17.77 -7.16 20.79
C GLY A 267 -17.73 -8.29 19.77
N GLY A 268 -16.54 -8.77 19.39
CA GLY A 268 -16.41 -10.05 18.66
C GLY A 268 -16.04 -9.95 17.18
N ASN A 269 -15.71 -8.76 16.64
CA ASN A 269 -15.22 -8.62 15.25
C ASN A 269 -13.71 -8.98 15.15
N GLN A 270 -13.38 -10.18 15.61
CA GLN A 270 -12.04 -10.75 15.54
C GLN A 270 -11.93 -11.61 14.28
N GLU A 271 -12.89 -12.51 14.07
CA GLU A 271 -13.00 -13.30 12.86
C GLU A 271 -13.84 -12.59 11.80
N TYR A 272 -13.54 -12.83 10.53
CA TYR A 272 -14.38 -12.35 9.42
C TYR A 272 -15.67 -13.16 9.32
N SER A 273 -16.78 -12.48 9.08
CA SER A 273 -18.08 -13.04 8.73
C SER A 273 -18.80 -12.16 7.70
N LEU A 274 -19.87 -12.67 7.09
CA LEU A 274 -20.68 -11.87 6.15
C LEU A 274 -21.30 -10.64 6.82
N GLU A 275 -21.71 -10.78 8.09
CA GLU A 275 -22.38 -9.74 8.87
C GLU A 275 -21.43 -8.63 9.32
N ASN A 276 -20.13 -8.92 9.43
CA ASN A 276 -19.14 -7.99 9.95
C ASN A 276 -18.14 -7.49 8.92
N ARG A 277 -18.33 -7.83 7.63
CA ARG A 277 -17.42 -7.43 6.55
C ARG A 277 -17.27 -5.91 6.45
N ALA A 278 -16.13 -5.49 5.90
CA ALA A 278 -15.82 -4.13 5.47
C ALA A 278 -16.80 -3.62 4.40
N LEU A 279 -18.04 -3.30 4.80
CA LEU A 279 -19.09 -2.75 3.94
C LEU A 279 -18.89 -1.28 3.61
#